data_AF-A0ABC9N5U3-F1
#
_entry.id   AF-A0ABC9N5U3-F1
#
_cell.length_a   1.000
_cell.length_b   1.000
_cell.length_c   1.000
_cell.angle_alpha   90.00
_cell.angle_beta   90.00
_cell.angle_gamma   90.00
#
_symmetry.space_group_name_H-M   'P 1'
#
loop_
_entity.id
_entity.type
_entity.pdbx_description
1 polymer ?
#
loop_
_entity_poly.entity_id
_entity_poly.type
_entity_poly.pdbx_seq_one_letter_code
_entity_poly.pdbx_strand_id
1 'polypeptide(L)'
;MAHRMGGEGSKQSKTLVTDNATVIMESNADYSIYYMGISANQIIKTDPVVVTVTNVFDDWSTYFTGATDKSDKSAKKTWKFREVSWGSVCNMGAHGGWKYTSAGYTPESNFAWWANVTAAEAGDQSMVFEFDGNKMKTYDASGNLKAEGTFSFTHEKPEDGVLGELITSIPTIGGNYDDNGQSVGSNKFWLLTLDENYITIYHPGKYSGGVDWDDSGWYAYFKTEAETDSE
;
A
#
# COMPACT_ATOMS: atom_id res chain seq x y z
N MET A 1 21.23 2.78 35.11
CA MET A 1 20.35 1.65 35.47
C MET A 1 18.92 2.14 35.45
N ALA A 2 18.07 1.62 34.58
CA ALA A 2 16.65 1.95 34.57
C ALA A 2 15.85 0.65 34.81
N HIS A 3 15.01 0.67 35.84
CA HIS A 3 14.21 -0.46 36.30
C HIS A 3 13.08 -0.78 35.31
N ARG A 4 12.84 -2.09 35.09
CA ARG A 4 11.55 -2.63 34.64
C ARG A 4 10.57 -2.67 35.82
N MET A 5 9.27 -2.50 35.54
CA MET A 5 8.22 -3.52 35.72
C MET A 5 6.82 -2.90 35.58
N GLY A 6 5.91 -3.63 34.93
CA GLY A 6 4.47 -3.34 34.92
C GLY A 6 3.72 -4.20 33.92
N GLY A 7 3.25 -5.37 34.36
CA GLY A 7 2.33 -6.23 33.63
C GLY A 7 0.97 -6.27 34.32
N GLU A 8 -0.06 -5.82 33.61
CA GLU A 8 -1.44 -6.34 33.51
C GLU A 8 -2.25 -5.27 32.76
N GLY A 9 -2.55 -5.53 31.48
CA GLY A 9 -3.32 -4.65 30.58
C GLY A 9 -2.69 -3.27 30.35
N SER A 10 -1.49 -3.20 29.76
CA SER A 10 -0.74 -1.96 29.62
C SER A 10 -1.54 -0.87 28.87
N LYS A 11 -2.21 0.02 29.60
CA LYS A 11 -2.49 1.38 29.11
C LYS A 11 -1.12 2.03 28.95
N GLN A 12 -0.60 2.01 27.73
CA GLN A 12 0.67 2.67 27.43
C GLN A 12 0.50 4.17 27.73
N SER A 13 1.19 4.66 28.76
CA SER A 13 1.30 6.09 29.02
C SER A 13 2.59 6.61 28.40
N LYS A 14 2.49 7.71 27.65
CA LYS A 14 3.63 8.40 27.05
C LYS A 14 3.79 9.75 27.74
N THR A 15 4.95 9.98 28.36
CA THR A 15 5.29 11.27 28.96
C THR A 15 6.27 11.99 28.02
N LEU A 16 5.97 13.24 27.69
CA LEU A 16 6.79 14.09 26.84
C LEU A 16 7.31 15.25 27.69
N VAL A 17 8.63 15.41 27.76
CA VAL A 17 9.28 16.45 28.57
C VAL A 17 9.58 17.66 27.69
N THR A 18 8.52 18.33 27.25
CA THR A 18 8.60 19.52 26.39
C THR A 18 7.31 20.31 26.52
N ASP A 19 7.42 21.64 26.39
CA ASP A 19 6.26 22.54 26.36
C ASP A 19 5.56 22.53 24.98
N ASN A 20 6.21 21.95 23.97
CA ASN A 20 5.67 21.80 22.62
C ASN A 20 5.93 20.38 22.10
N ALA A 21 4.86 19.63 21.81
CA ALA A 21 4.94 18.32 21.20
C ALA A 21 3.78 18.07 20.23
N THR A 22 4.09 17.35 19.14
CA THR A 22 3.08 16.67 18.33
C THR A 22 2.93 15.24 18.83
N VAL A 23 1.70 14.84 19.16
CA VAL A 23 1.38 13.47 19.59
C VAL A 23 0.59 12.79 18.47
N ILE A 24 1.11 11.67 17.97
CA ILE A 24 0.42 10.82 17.00
C ILE A 24 -0.28 9.70 17.79
N MET A 25 -1.58 9.55 17.59
CA MET A 25 -2.39 8.50 18.18
C MET A 25 -2.46 7.33 17.19
N GLU A 26 -1.84 6.22 17.54
CA GLU A 26 -1.60 5.09 16.62
C GLU A 26 -2.73 4.03 16.65
N SER A 27 -3.70 4.18 17.55
CA SER A 27 -4.81 3.22 17.70
C SER A 27 -6.14 3.89 18.01
N ASN A 28 -7.22 3.16 17.73
CA ASN A 28 -8.56 3.62 18.08
C ASN A 28 -8.71 3.39 19.60
N ALA A 29 -8.78 4.47 20.36
CA ALA A 29 -8.87 4.43 21.82
C ALA A 29 -9.31 5.79 22.38
N ASP A 30 -9.69 5.79 23.66
CA ASP A 30 -9.79 6.99 24.46
C ASP A 30 -8.42 7.32 25.07
N TYR A 31 -7.87 8.46 24.68
CA TYR A 31 -6.62 9.00 25.22
C TYR A 31 -6.93 10.09 26.25
N SER A 32 -6.37 9.97 27.44
CA SER A 32 -6.41 11.04 28.45
C SER A 32 -5.13 11.86 28.38
N ILE A 33 -5.25 13.14 28.03
CA ILE A 33 -4.13 14.08 27.94
C ILE A 33 -4.20 15.03 29.12
N TYR A 34 -3.11 15.20 29.84
CA TYR A 34 -3.00 16.14 30.95
C TYR A 34 -1.59 16.72 31.02
N TYR A 35 -1.47 17.94 31.54
CA TYR A 35 -0.19 18.57 31.81
C TYR A 35 0.28 18.27 33.23
N MET A 36 1.57 18.04 33.39
CA MET A 36 2.26 18.00 34.69
C MET A 36 3.41 18.99 34.68
N GLY A 37 3.48 19.83 35.71
CA GLY A 37 4.55 20.82 35.85
C GLY A 37 4.93 21.05 37.31
N ILE A 38 5.90 21.93 37.53
CA ILE A 38 6.29 22.39 38.87
C ILE A 38 5.87 23.84 39.02
N SER A 39 5.11 24.14 40.07
CA SER A 39 4.76 25.50 40.47
C SER A 39 4.92 25.63 41.98
N ALA A 40 5.56 26.71 42.45
CA ALA A 40 5.80 26.96 43.86
C ALA A 40 6.37 25.75 44.65
N ASN A 41 7.35 25.05 44.07
CA ASN A 41 7.97 23.83 44.62
C ASN A 41 7.01 22.64 44.83
N GLN A 42 5.87 22.62 44.12
CA GLN A 42 4.92 21.50 44.12
C GLN A 42 4.70 20.99 42.69
N ILE A 43 4.47 19.68 42.56
CA ILE A 43 4.02 19.08 41.31
C ILE A 43 2.53 19.41 41.16
N ILE A 44 2.19 20.09 40.07
CA ILE A 44 0.81 20.38 39.69
C ILE A 44 0.41 19.47 38.52
N LYS A 45 -0.86 19.08 38.48
CA LYS A 45 -1.46 18.29 37.40
C LYS A 45 -2.80 18.91 37.02
N THR A 46 -3.04 19.06 35.72
CA THR A 46 -4.35 19.53 35.23
C THR A 46 -5.38 18.41 35.24
N ASP A 47 -6.66 18.78 35.24
CA ASP A 47 -7.71 17.83 34.89
C ASP A 47 -7.44 17.24 33.49
N PRO A 48 -7.64 15.93 33.28
CA PRO A 48 -7.44 15.33 31.97
C PRO A 48 -8.49 15.78 30.96
N VAL A 49 -8.03 16.07 29.74
CA VAL A 49 -8.89 16.14 28.55
C VAL A 49 -8.92 14.76 27.92
N VAL A 50 -10.11 14.25 27.63
CA VAL A 50 -10.29 12.98 26.91
C VAL A 50 -10.41 13.26 25.42
N VAL A 51 -9.58 12.58 24.63
CA VAL A 51 -9.64 12.56 23.17
C VAL A 51 -9.99 11.15 22.74
N THR A 52 -11.12 10.99 22.06
CA THR A 52 -11.54 9.71 21.49
C THR A 52 -11.09 9.63 20.05
N VAL A 53 -10.24 8.66 19.73
CA VAL A 53 -9.85 8.35 18.35
C VAL A 53 -10.67 7.17 17.89
N THR A 54 -11.54 7.41 16.92
CA THR A 54 -12.49 6.41 16.44
C THR A 54 -11.99 5.64 15.22
N ASN A 55 -11.04 6.19 14.45
CA ASN A 55 -10.56 5.55 13.22
C ASN A 55 -9.11 5.92 12.86
N VAL A 56 -8.13 5.13 13.31
CA VAL A 56 -6.76 5.15 12.79
C VAL A 56 -6.68 4.15 11.65
N PHE A 57 -7.22 4.53 10.50
CA PHE A 57 -7.33 3.68 9.32
C PHE A 57 -6.64 4.39 8.15
N ASP A 58 -5.85 3.64 7.41
CA ASP A 58 -5.12 4.18 6.27
C ASP A 58 -5.99 4.05 5.02
N ASP A 59 -6.25 5.16 4.33
CA ASP A 59 -7.12 5.19 3.14
C ASP A 59 -6.61 4.26 2.03
N TRP A 60 -5.31 3.91 2.01
CA TRP A 60 -4.80 2.88 1.09
C TRP A 60 -5.43 1.52 1.34
N SER A 61 -5.81 1.20 2.57
CA SER A 61 -6.61 0.02 2.87
C SER A 61 -7.97 0.08 2.18
N THR A 62 -8.65 1.24 2.16
CA THR A 62 -9.88 1.41 1.36
C THR A 62 -9.62 1.15 -0.11
N TYR A 63 -8.54 1.71 -0.66
CA TYR A 63 -8.24 1.50 -2.07
C TYR A 63 -8.01 0.03 -2.36
N PHE A 64 -7.07 -0.63 -1.68
CA PHE A 64 -6.72 -2.03 -1.94
C PHE A 64 -7.87 -3.02 -1.66
N THR A 65 -8.62 -2.85 -0.57
CA THR A 65 -9.54 -3.89 -0.06
C THR A 65 -11.01 -3.48 -0.05
N GLY A 66 -11.33 -2.19 -0.23
CA GLY A 66 -12.69 -1.67 -0.06
C GLY A 66 -13.12 -1.43 1.38
N ALA A 67 -12.26 -1.71 2.38
CA ALA A 67 -12.60 -1.48 3.78
C ALA A 67 -12.84 0.01 4.04
N THR A 68 -13.85 0.34 4.84
CA THR A 68 -14.14 1.73 5.26
C THR A 68 -13.58 2.07 6.63
N ASP A 69 -13.36 1.04 7.46
CA ASP A 69 -12.72 1.15 8.76
C ASP A 69 -12.10 -0.20 9.20
N LYS A 70 -11.49 -0.21 10.40
CA LYS A 70 -10.84 -1.41 10.95
C LYS A 70 -11.78 -2.57 11.31
N SER A 71 -13.08 -2.31 11.44
CA SER A 71 -14.08 -3.30 11.80
C SER A 71 -14.60 -4.10 10.61
N ASP A 72 -14.42 -3.57 9.39
CA ASP A 72 -14.83 -4.23 8.15
C ASP A 72 -13.90 -5.38 7.76
N LYS A 73 -13.90 -6.44 8.57
CA LYS A 73 -13.11 -7.66 8.34
C LYS A 73 -13.59 -8.47 7.13
N SER A 74 -14.78 -8.17 6.62
CA SER A 74 -15.32 -8.78 5.41
C SER A 74 -14.81 -8.13 4.12
N ALA A 75 -14.29 -6.91 4.20
CA ALA A 75 -13.85 -6.16 3.03
C ALA A 75 -12.81 -6.92 2.22
N LYS A 76 -13.09 -7.00 0.93
CA LYS A 76 -12.20 -7.52 -0.09
C LYS A 76 -12.49 -6.84 -1.40
N LYS A 77 -11.47 -6.72 -2.23
CA LYS A 77 -11.60 -6.12 -3.56
C LYS A 77 -10.80 -6.89 -4.59
N THR A 78 -11.42 -7.09 -5.74
CA THR A 78 -10.82 -7.82 -6.87
C THR A 78 -10.21 -6.83 -7.84
N TRP A 79 -8.99 -7.14 -8.25
CA TRP A 79 -8.21 -6.37 -9.20
C TRP A 79 -7.86 -7.24 -10.40
N LYS A 80 -8.05 -6.68 -11.59
CA LYS A 80 -7.76 -7.31 -12.87
C LYS A 80 -6.82 -6.43 -13.68
N PHE A 81 -6.21 -7.00 -14.71
CA PHE A 81 -5.46 -6.20 -15.67
C PHE A 81 -6.29 -5.08 -16.27
N ARG A 82 -5.65 -3.93 -16.46
CA ARG A 82 -6.20 -2.81 -17.20
C ARG A 82 -5.35 -2.55 -18.42
N GLU A 83 -5.99 -2.56 -19.57
CA GLU A 83 -5.35 -2.13 -20.81
C GLU A 83 -5.18 -0.61 -20.83
N VAL A 84 -3.95 -0.15 -21.08
CA VAL A 84 -3.60 1.27 -21.26
C VAL A 84 -3.84 1.70 -22.71
N SER A 85 -3.80 3.00 -22.99
CA SER A 85 -4.19 3.59 -24.29
C SER A 85 -3.50 3.01 -25.53
N TRP A 86 -2.31 2.41 -25.35
CA TRP A 86 -1.49 1.81 -26.39
C TRP A 86 -1.50 0.27 -26.37
N GLY A 87 -2.47 -0.35 -25.68
CA GLY A 87 -2.78 -1.78 -25.79
C GLY A 87 -2.07 -2.71 -24.79
N SER A 88 -1.38 -2.16 -23.79
CA SER A 88 -0.63 -2.96 -22.80
C SER A 88 -1.36 -3.18 -21.48
N VAL A 89 -1.12 -4.31 -20.84
CA VAL A 89 -1.51 -4.57 -19.44
C VAL A 89 -0.31 -4.71 -18.49
N CYS A 90 0.84 -5.09 -19.02
CA CYS A 90 2.14 -5.00 -18.36
C CYS A 90 3.27 -4.99 -19.41
N ASN A 91 4.43 -4.45 -19.04
CA ASN A 91 5.58 -4.36 -19.93
C ASN A 91 6.90 -4.16 -19.16
N MET A 92 8.02 -4.50 -19.80
CA MET A 92 9.32 -3.96 -19.38
C MET A 92 9.50 -2.57 -19.99
N GLY A 93 9.99 -1.61 -19.20
CA GLY A 93 10.10 -0.23 -19.63
C GLY A 93 11.15 0.56 -18.85
N ALA A 94 11.31 1.80 -19.27
CA ALA A 94 12.25 2.74 -18.70
C ALA A 94 11.96 2.99 -17.22
N HIS A 95 12.98 2.92 -16.37
CA HIS A 95 12.97 3.59 -15.08
C HIS A 95 12.70 5.08 -15.26
N GLY A 96 11.94 5.68 -14.35
CA GLY A 96 11.65 7.11 -14.36
C GLY A 96 10.65 7.55 -15.42
N GLY A 97 10.19 6.65 -16.31
CA GLY A 97 9.20 6.97 -17.35
C GLY A 97 7.94 7.64 -16.80
N TRP A 98 7.51 7.24 -15.59
CA TRP A 98 6.36 7.83 -14.88
C TRP A 98 6.49 9.35 -14.64
N LYS A 99 7.71 9.88 -14.52
CA LYS A 99 7.96 11.32 -14.28
C LYS A 99 7.61 12.20 -15.48
N TYR A 100 7.54 11.62 -16.67
CA TYR A 100 7.35 12.33 -17.94
C TYR A 100 5.94 12.15 -18.49
N THR A 101 5.01 11.69 -17.65
CA THR A 101 3.62 11.40 -18.02
C THR A 101 2.71 12.55 -17.58
N SER A 102 1.72 12.89 -18.41
CA SER A 102 0.74 13.92 -18.05
C SER A 102 -0.13 13.44 -16.88
N ALA A 103 -0.23 14.30 -15.87
CA ALA A 103 -0.77 13.99 -14.55
C ALA A 103 -2.21 13.45 -14.58
N GLY A 104 -2.40 12.34 -13.85
CA GLY A 104 -3.72 11.78 -13.51
C GLY A 104 -3.70 10.25 -13.43
N TYR A 105 -3.01 9.60 -14.37
CA TYR A 105 -2.82 8.15 -14.40
C TYR A 105 -1.60 7.76 -15.27
N THR A 106 -0.66 6.98 -14.73
CA THR A 106 0.47 6.41 -15.49
C THR A 106 0.01 5.12 -16.20
N PRO A 107 -0.05 4.99 -17.54
CA PRO A 107 0.69 5.74 -18.56
C PRO A 107 -0.15 6.12 -19.81
N GLU A 108 -0.46 7.40 -20.02
CA GLU A 108 -0.99 7.81 -21.33
C GLU A 108 0.08 7.86 -22.43
N SER A 109 1.37 7.81 -22.07
CA SER A 109 2.46 7.70 -23.05
C SER A 109 3.11 6.31 -23.01
N ASN A 110 3.70 5.90 -24.14
CA ASN A 110 4.30 4.59 -24.27
C ASN A 110 5.76 4.63 -23.82
N PHE A 111 6.08 3.94 -22.72
CA PHE A 111 7.43 3.79 -22.17
C PHE A 111 7.93 2.34 -22.22
N ALA A 112 7.26 1.49 -23.00
CA ALA A 112 7.68 0.11 -23.16
C ALA A 112 8.97 0.05 -23.96
N TRP A 113 9.91 -0.75 -23.45
CA TRP A 113 11.13 -1.10 -24.16
C TRP A 113 11.04 -2.50 -24.76
N TRP A 114 10.54 -3.47 -24.00
CA TRP A 114 10.26 -4.82 -24.48
C TRP A 114 9.20 -5.53 -23.62
N ALA A 115 8.93 -6.80 -23.94
CA ALA A 115 7.98 -7.66 -23.22
C ALA A 115 6.61 -6.98 -23.01
N ASN A 116 6.12 -6.29 -24.03
CA ASN A 116 4.79 -5.71 -24.01
C ASN A 116 3.74 -6.84 -24.08
N VAL A 117 2.88 -6.91 -23.07
CA VAL A 117 1.81 -7.91 -22.97
C VAL A 117 0.47 -7.23 -23.17
N THR A 118 -0.35 -7.79 -24.04
CA THR A 118 -1.74 -7.38 -24.31
C THR A 118 -2.72 -8.08 -23.36
N ALA A 119 -3.96 -7.57 -23.27
CA ALA A 119 -5.00 -8.23 -22.47
C ALA A 119 -5.31 -9.66 -22.98
N ALA A 120 -5.21 -9.89 -24.30
CA ALA A 120 -5.43 -11.20 -24.90
C ALA A 120 -4.38 -12.24 -24.47
N GLU A 121 -3.11 -11.83 -24.35
CA GLU A 121 -2.01 -12.69 -23.90
C GLU A 121 -2.07 -12.94 -22.39
N ALA A 122 -2.40 -11.92 -21.60
CA ALA A 122 -2.50 -12.04 -20.16
C ALA A 122 -3.70 -12.90 -19.72
N GLY A 123 -4.81 -12.82 -20.46
CA GLY A 123 -6.08 -13.45 -20.08
C GLY A 123 -6.73 -12.78 -18.86
N ASP A 124 -7.87 -13.34 -18.41
CA ASP A 124 -8.67 -12.80 -17.30
C ASP A 124 -8.12 -13.18 -15.91
N GLN A 125 -6.82 -12.96 -15.70
CA GLN A 125 -6.21 -13.14 -14.38
C GLN A 125 -6.75 -12.10 -13.39
N SER A 126 -6.88 -12.50 -12.12
CA SER A 126 -7.31 -11.60 -11.05
C SER A 126 -6.51 -11.78 -9.78
N MET A 127 -6.43 -10.73 -8.97
CA MET A 127 -5.92 -10.77 -7.61
C MET A 127 -6.93 -10.15 -6.66
N VAL A 128 -7.05 -10.69 -5.46
CA VAL A 128 -7.96 -10.22 -4.43
C VAL A 128 -7.16 -9.82 -3.21
N PHE A 129 -7.37 -8.61 -2.72
CA PHE A 129 -6.87 -8.18 -1.42
C PHE A 129 -8.02 -8.20 -0.43
N GLU A 130 -7.80 -8.88 0.69
CA GLU A 130 -8.76 -8.99 1.80
C GLU A 130 -8.20 -8.25 3.01
N PHE A 131 -9.04 -7.43 3.65
CA PHE A 131 -8.61 -6.61 4.77
C PHE A 131 -8.23 -7.45 6.00
N ASP A 132 -8.99 -8.52 6.28
CA ASP A 132 -8.72 -9.36 7.43
C ASP A 132 -7.45 -10.20 7.26
N GLY A 133 -6.47 -9.95 8.12
CA GLY A 133 -5.15 -10.57 8.07
C GLY A 133 -4.27 -10.07 6.92
N ASN A 134 -4.66 -8.99 6.23
CA ASN A 134 -3.99 -8.45 5.05
C ASN A 134 -3.69 -9.54 4.01
N LYS A 135 -4.71 -10.34 3.67
CA LYS A 135 -4.51 -11.48 2.77
C LYS A 135 -4.52 -11.02 1.33
N MET A 136 -3.77 -11.75 0.52
CA MET A 136 -3.74 -11.60 -0.93
C MET A 136 -3.92 -12.96 -1.57
N LYS A 137 -4.77 -13.04 -2.60
CA LYS A 137 -4.96 -14.22 -3.43
C LYS A 137 -4.74 -13.86 -4.89
N THR A 138 -4.18 -14.77 -5.67
CA THR A 138 -4.09 -14.64 -7.13
C THR A 138 -4.76 -15.81 -7.82
N TYR A 139 -5.40 -15.53 -8.95
CA TYR A 139 -6.13 -16.49 -9.76
C TYR A 139 -5.62 -16.44 -11.20
N ASP A 140 -5.50 -17.61 -11.82
CA ASP A 140 -5.17 -17.68 -13.24
C ASP A 140 -6.37 -17.28 -14.11
N ALA A 141 -6.15 -17.19 -15.43
CA ALA A 141 -7.17 -16.82 -16.39
C ALA A 141 -8.35 -17.81 -16.50
N SER A 142 -8.25 -18.99 -15.86
CA SER A 142 -9.36 -19.96 -15.76
C SER A 142 -10.13 -19.83 -14.44
N GLY A 143 -9.75 -18.88 -13.57
CA GLY A 143 -10.35 -18.67 -12.25
C GLY A 143 -9.81 -19.61 -11.17
N ASN A 144 -8.75 -20.39 -11.43
CA ASN A 144 -8.19 -21.27 -10.40
C ASN A 144 -7.27 -20.48 -9.47
N LEU A 145 -7.36 -20.75 -8.16
CA LEU A 145 -6.45 -20.19 -7.18
C LEU A 145 -5.00 -20.64 -7.47
N LYS A 146 -4.11 -19.67 -7.64
CA LYS A 146 -2.68 -19.90 -7.90
C LYS A 146 -1.84 -19.79 -6.65
N ALA A 147 -2.08 -18.77 -5.84
CA ALA A 147 -1.37 -18.55 -4.60
C ALA A 147 -2.23 -17.79 -3.59
N GLU A 148 -1.95 -18.02 -2.32
CA GLU A 148 -2.49 -17.28 -1.18
C GLU A 148 -1.32 -16.83 -0.30
N GLY A 149 -1.37 -15.58 0.13
CA GLY A 149 -0.31 -14.93 0.90
C GLY A 149 -0.83 -13.69 1.58
N THR A 150 0.08 -12.76 1.86
CA THR A 150 -0.22 -11.48 2.48
C THR A 150 0.27 -10.32 1.65
N PHE A 151 -0.26 -9.14 1.94
CA PHE A 151 0.25 -7.87 1.46
C PHE A 151 0.46 -6.89 2.61
N SER A 152 1.25 -5.86 2.35
CA SER A 152 1.38 -4.67 3.19
C SER A 152 1.82 -3.52 2.29
N PHE A 153 1.80 -2.31 2.82
CA PHE A 153 2.28 -1.15 2.09
C PHE A 153 2.99 -0.18 3.02
N THR A 154 3.83 0.67 2.44
CA THR A 154 4.48 1.78 3.13
C THR A 154 4.28 3.06 2.32
N HIS A 155 4.28 4.20 3.00
CA HIS A 155 4.33 5.52 2.37
C HIS A 155 5.78 5.99 2.14
N GLU A 156 6.75 5.06 2.12
CA GLU A 156 8.15 5.38 1.83
C GLU A 156 8.29 5.71 0.35
N LYS A 157 8.68 6.95 0.06
CA LYS A 157 8.86 7.44 -1.30
C LYS A 157 10.34 7.40 -1.64
N PRO A 158 10.82 6.36 -2.34
CA PRO A 158 12.24 6.24 -2.68
C PRO A 158 12.69 7.35 -3.63
N GLU A 159 11.77 7.91 -4.42
CA GLU A 159 12.02 9.04 -5.30
C GLU A 159 10.73 9.79 -5.67
N ASP A 160 10.91 10.96 -6.29
CA ASP A 160 9.81 11.79 -6.77
C ASP A 160 8.97 11.05 -7.83
N GLY A 161 7.65 11.17 -7.71
CA GLY A 161 6.69 10.48 -8.58
C GLY A 161 6.29 9.08 -8.10
N VAL A 162 6.95 8.54 -7.06
CA VAL A 162 6.51 7.31 -6.38
C VAL A 162 5.63 7.67 -5.18
N LEU A 163 4.47 7.00 -5.06
CA LEU A 163 3.52 7.21 -3.97
C LEU A 163 3.96 6.50 -2.69
N GLY A 164 4.54 5.32 -2.84
CA GLY A 164 5.00 4.45 -1.75
C GLY A 164 5.35 3.05 -2.27
N GLU A 165 5.30 2.06 -1.40
CA GLU A 165 5.62 0.67 -1.74
C GLU A 165 4.46 -0.28 -1.45
N LEU A 166 4.16 -1.18 -2.39
CA LEU A 166 3.37 -2.38 -2.15
C LEU A 166 4.34 -3.54 -1.90
N ILE A 167 4.10 -4.30 -0.83
CA ILE A 167 4.90 -5.47 -0.47
C ILE A 167 3.98 -6.68 -0.42
N THR A 168 4.28 -7.71 -1.19
CA THR A 168 3.46 -8.94 -1.24
C THR A 168 4.31 -10.16 -0.90
N SER A 169 3.72 -11.16 -0.24
CA SER A 169 4.42 -12.42 0.05
C SER A 169 4.34 -13.43 -1.09
N ILE A 170 3.55 -13.15 -2.11
CA ILE A 170 3.33 -13.96 -3.31
C ILE A 170 3.44 -13.08 -4.55
N PRO A 171 3.76 -13.65 -5.73
CA PRO A 171 3.72 -12.90 -6.98
C PRO A 171 2.34 -12.27 -7.23
N THR A 172 2.30 -11.08 -7.83
CA THR A 172 1.09 -10.49 -8.39
C THR A 172 0.65 -11.25 -9.64
N ILE A 173 -0.57 -11.02 -10.13
CA ILE A 173 -0.92 -11.43 -11.49
C ILE A 173 0.05 -10.79 -12.48
N GLY A 174 0.40 -11.51 -13.54
CA GLY A 174 1.43 -11.09 -14.49
C GLY A 174 2.88 -11.26 -14.05
N GLY A 175 3.16 -11.74 -12.83
CA GLY A 175 4.54 -11.93 -12.38
C GLY A 175 5.36 -12.90 -13.23
N ASN A 176 4.73 -13.68 -14.11
CA ASN A 176 5.39 -14.50 -15.12
C ASN A 176 5.92 -13.71 -16.34
N TYR A 177 5.51 -12.45 -16.48
CA TYR A 177 5.98 -11.50 -17.51
C TYR A 177 6.99 -10.49 -16.95
N ASP A 178 7.33 -10.63 -15.68
CA ASP A 178 8.26 -9.76 -14.97
C ASP A 178 9.68 -10.34 -15.06
N ASP A 179 10.50 -9.77 -15.93
CA ASP A 179 11.87 -10.22 -16.15
C ASP A 179 12.80 -9.96 -14.94
N ASN A 180 12.39 -9.09 -14.00
CA ASN A 180 13.13 -8.92 -12.75
C ASN A 180 12.86 -10.08 -11.77
N GLY A 181 11.78 -10.84 -12.00
CA GLY A 181 11.43 -12.05 -11.29
C GLY A 181 10.70 -11.79 -9.96
N GLN A 182 9.57 -12.47 -9.77
CA GLN A 182 8.83 -12.48 -8.52
C GLN A 182 8.96 -13.83 -7.81
N SER A 183 8.92 -13.82 -6.48
CA SER A 183 9.17 -14.97 -5.64
C SER A 183 8.10 -15.16 -4.56
N VAL A 184 8.09 -16.33 -3.93
CA VAL A 184 7.36 -16.54 -2.68
C VAL A 184 8.25 -16.07 -1.52
N GLY A 185 7.69 -15.23 -0.64
CA GLY A 185 8.37 -14.69 0.53
C GLY A 185 8.19 -13.19 0.64
N SER A 186 8.80 -12.43 -0.25
CA SER A 186 8.64 -10.97 -0.30
C SER A 186 8.97 -10.44 -1.70
N ASN A 187 8.01 -9.74 -2.29
CA ASN A 187 8.16 -8.91 -3.48
C ASN A 187 7.82 -7.49 -3.07
N LYS A 188 8.53 -6.52 -3.64
CA LYS A 188 8.32 -5.12 -3.36
C LYS A 188 7.99 -4.44 -4.69
N PHE A 189 7.14 -3.44 -4.67
CA PHE A 189 6.78 -2.73 -5.88
C PHE A 189 6.59 -1.27 -5.53
N TRP A 190 7.05 -0.39 -6.39
CA TRP A 190 6.75 1.02 -6.27
C TRP A 190 5.34 1.29 -6.78
N LEU A 191 4.54 1.94 -5.96
CA LEU A 191 3.21 2.38 -6.32
C LEU A 191 3.33 3.70 -7.08
N LEU A 192 2.94 3.68 -8.34
CA LEU A 192 2.93 4.86 -9.21
C LEU A 192 1.54 5.49 -9.28
N THR A 193 0.51 4.64 -9.24
CA THR A 193 -0.89 5.07 -9.11
C THR A 193 -1.58 4.18 -8.10
N LEU A 194 -2.38 4.78 -7.21
CA LEU A 194 -3.28 4.07 -6.32
C LEU A 194 -4.48 4.97 -6.02
N ASP A 195 -5.65 4.54 -6.48
CA ASP A 195 -6.93 5.15 -6.17
C ASP A 195 -8.03 4.08 -6.04
N GLU A 196 -9.28 4.50 -5.94
CA GLU A 196 -10.43 3.61 -5.84
C GLU A 196 -10.56 2.64 -7.03
N ASN A 197 -10.13 3.02 -8.22
CA ASN A 197 -10.38 2.29 -9.44
C ASN A 197 -9.13 1.65 -10.02
N TYR A 198 -7.94 2.19 -9.74
CA TYR A 198 -6.73 1.81 -10.45
C TYR A 198 -5.51 1.66 -9.54
N ILE A 199 -4.67 0.68 -9.92
CA ILE A 199 -3.31 0.51 -9.39
C ILE A 199 -2.35 0.52 -10.57
N THR A 200 -1.21 1.19 -10.40
CA THR A 200 -0.03 1.01 -11.25
C THR A 200 1.14 0.69 -10.36
N ILE A 201 1.79 -0.45 -10.61
CA ILE A 201 3.01 -0.84 -9.93
C ILE A 201 4.19 -0.84 -10.88
N TYR A 202 5.36 -0.57 -10.32
CA TYR A 202 6.65 -0.75 -10.96
C TYR A 202 7.54 -1.63 -10.10
N HIS A 203 8.01 -2.73 -10.66
CA HIS A 203 9.06 -3.55 -10.08
C HIS A 203 10.41 -3.06 -10.63
N PRO A 204 11.20 -2.29 -9.86
CA PRO A 204 12.51 -1.87 -10.33
C PRO A 204 13.48 -3.05 -10.44
N GLY A 205 14.34 -3.05 -11.46
CA GLY A 205 15.49 -3.95 -11.47
C GLY A 205 16.48 -3.67 -10.31
N LYS A 206 16.42 -2.46 -9.73
CA LYS A 206 17.25 -2.02 -8.61
C LYS A 206 16.48 -1.11 -7.65
N TYR A 207 16.31 -1.55 -6.40
CA TYR A 207 15.55 -0.81 -5.38
C TYR A 207 16.28 0.36 -4.73
N SER A 208 17.58 0.52 -4.96
CA SER A 208 18.34 1.66 -4.43
C SER A 208 18.15 2.94 -5.23
N GLY A 209 17.12 3.00 -6.09
CA GLY A 209 16.99 3.97 -7.17
C GLY A 209 17.69 3.52 -8.46
N GLY A 210 17.21 4.08 -9.57
CA GLY A 210 17.73 3.88 -10.93
C GLY A 210 17.93 5.20 -11.66
N VAL A 211 18.61 5.16 -12.80
CA VAL A 211 18.80 6.28 -13.71
C VAL A 211 17.64 6.29 -14.71
N ASP A 212 16.92 7.41 -14.75
CA ASP A 212 15.83 7.63 -15.70
C ASP A 212 16.28 7.28 -17.13
N TRP A 213 15.49 6.45 -17.83
CA TRP A 213 15.73 6.03 -19.22
C TRP A 213 16.98 5.18 -19.49
N ASP A 214 17.78 4.85 -18.48
CA ASP A 214 18.94 3.97 -18.61
C ASP A 214 18.72 2.62 -17.91
N ASP A 215 18.03 2.64 -16.76
CA ASP A 215 17.65 1.42 -16.03
C ASP A 215 16.25 0.94 -16.46
N SER A 216 16.01 -0.36 -16.31
CA SER A 216 14.72 -0.99 -16.65
C SER A 216 13.96 -1.48 -15.42
N GLY A 217 12.66 -1.59 -15.58
CA GLY A 217 11.82 -2.37 -14.67
C GLY A 217 10.50 -2.78 -15.29
N TRP A 218 9.74 -3.54 -14.51
CA TRP A 218 8.47 -4.11 -14.95
C TRP A 218 7.32 -3.24 -14.48
N TYR A 219 6.47 -2.82 -15.41
CA TYR A 219 5.24 -2.10 -15.14
C TYR A 219 4.05 -3.04 -15.23
N ALA A 220 3.09 -2.88 -14.32
CA ALA A 220 1.78 -3.52 -14.44
C ALA A 220 0.64 -2.58 -14.05
N TYR A 221 -0.45 -2.70 -14.80
CA TYR A 221 -1.60 -1.82 -14.72
C TYR A 221 -2.84 -2.61 -14.34
N PHE A 222 -3.50 -2.20 -13.27
CA PHE A 222 -4.68 -2.87 -12.76
C PHE A 222 -5.85 -1.93 -12.63
N LYS A 223 -7.03 -2.52 -12.67
CA LYS A 223 -8.30 -1.88 -12.34
C LYS A 223 -9.10 -2.76 -11.39
N THR A 224 -9.95 -2.13 -10.60
CA THR A 224 -10.98 -2.88 -9.89
C THR A 224 -11.88 -3.58 -10.90
N GLU A 225 -12.29 -4.80 -10.59
CA GLU A 225 -13.50 -5.34 -11.18
C GLU A 225 -14.65 -4.46 -10.67
N ALA A 226 -15.35 -3.77 -11.56
CA ALA A 226 -16.58 -3.10 -11.17
C ALA A 226 -17.51 -4.19 -10.63
N GLU A 227 -18.21 -3.95 -9.51
CA GLU A 227 -19.37 -4.76 -9.19
C GLU A 227 -20.30 -4.65 -10.39
N THR A 228 -20.34 -5.68 -11.23
CA THR A 228 -21.48 -5.88 -12.11
C THR A 228 -22.65 -6.04 -11.16
N ASP A 229 -23.52 -5.03 -11.09
CA ASP A 229 -24.85 -5.17 -10.51
C ASP A 229 -25.38 -6.53 -10.97
N SER A 230 -25.57 -7.42 -10.00
CA SER A 230 -26.13 -8.74 -10.25
C SER A 230 -27.46 -8.59 -11.00
N GLU A 231 -27.52 -9.07 -12.24
CA GLU A 231 -28.78 -9.27 -12.97
C GLU A 231 -29.73 -10.22 -12.22
#